data_AF-A0A383D070-F1
#
_entry.id   AF-A0A383D070-F1
#
_cell.length_a   1.000
_cell.length_b   1.000
_cell.length_c   1.000
_cell.angle_alpha   90.00
_cell.angle_beta   90.00
_cell.angle_gamma   90.00
#
_symmetry.space_group_name_H-M   'P 1'
#
loop_
_entity.id
_entity.type
_entity.pdbx_description
1 polymer ?
#
loop_
_entity_poly.entity_id
_entity_poly.type
_entity_poly.pdbx_seq_one_letter_code
_entity_poly.pdbx_strand_id
1 'polypeptide(L)'
;MKESLRTFMNSLIDYAGLFPPANLPLDEAIDDYIIHLKGENSWMLGRFIIPVAKLNELDPLIPLFDEIGPLGLTVLGSGGKSNDEYLSKVSEDIAKINGYRSKHGGKVEIEVYECKLPSNSPSREIMEKATNLLNDNGLSHYHEFPELP
;
A
#
# COMPACT_ATOMS: atom_id res chain seq x y z
N MET A 1 -23.58 -12.50 13.88
CA MET A 1 -22.49 -13.07 13.05
C MET A 1 -21.68 -14.03 13.93
N LYS A 2 -21.13 -15.13 13.41
CA LYS A 2 -20.23 -15.99 14.22
C LYS A 2 -18.91 -15.24 14.45
N GLU A 3 -18.31 -15.37 15.63
CA GLU A 3 -17.01 -14.71 15.93
C GLU A 3 -15.89 -15.11 14.98
N SER A 4 -15.89 -16.34 14.47
CA SER A 4 -14.95 -16.78 13.46
C SER A 4 -15.08 -16.00 12.14
N LEU A 5 -16.31 -15.68 11.73
CA LEU A 5 -16.56 -14.88 10.52
C LEU A 5 -16.20 -13.41 10.75
N ARG A 6 -16.50 -12.88 11.95
CA ARG A 6 -16.10 -11.52 12.32
C ARG A 6 -14.58 -11.37 12.34
N THR A 7 -13.86 -12.36 12.87
CA THR A 7 -12.40 -12.37 12.88
C THR A 7 -11.85 -12.45 11.46
N PHE A 8 -12.42 -13.32 10.60
CA PHE A 8 -11.99 -13.45 9.20
C PHE A 8 -12.19 -12.17 8.38
N MET A 9 -13.29 -11.45 8.62
CA MET A 9 -13.64 -10.25 7.85
C MET A 9 -12.97 -8.97 8.37
N ASN A 10 -12.29 -9.02 9.53
CA ASN A 10 -11.67 -7.84 10.11
C ASN A 10 -10.55 -7.30 9.21
N SER A 11 -10.66 -6.04 8.80
CA SER A 11 -9.72 -5.37 7.87
C SER A 11 -9.44 -6.15 6.58
N LEU A 12 -10.44 -6.90 6.10
CA LEU A 12 -10.32 -7.76 4.92
C LEU A 12 -10.28 -6.96 3.60
N ILE A 13 -10.87 -5.76 3.57
CA ILE A 13 -11.08 -5.00 2.34
C ILE A 13 -10.21 -3.75 2.36
N ASP A 14 -9.15 -3.73 1.57
CA ASP A 14 -8.41 -2.48 1.30
C ASP A 14 -9.21 -1.59 0.33
N TYR A 15 -9.17 -0.28 0.57
CA TYR A 15 -9.92 0.70 -0.22
C TYR A 15 -9.10 1.16 -1.43
N ALA A 16 -9.65 0.97 -2.63
CA ALA A 16 -8.98 1.21 -3.91
C ALA A 16 -9.70 2.25 -4.79
N GLY A 17 -10.22 3.34 -4.19
CA GLY A 17 -11.04 4.34 -4.89
C GLY A 17 -10.36 5.05 -6.07
N LEU A 18 -9.01 5.10 -6.07
CA LEU A 18 -8.21 5.66 -7.16
C LEU A 18 -8.23 4.84 -8.45
N PHE A 19 -8.69 3.60 -8.39
CA PHE A 19 -8.56 2.63 -9.48
C PHE A 19 -9.94 2.30 -10.10
N PRO A 20 -9.97 1.76 -11.34
CA PRO A 20 -11.22 1.37 -11.96
C PRO A 20 -12.02 0.36 -11.11
N PRO A 21 -13.36 0.43 -11.13
CA PRO A 21 -14.17 1.33 -11.95
C PRO A 21 -14.37 2.74 -11.36
N ALA A 22 -14.04 2.97 -10.08
CA ALA A 22 -14.32 4.23 -9.38
C ALA A 22 -13.51 5.40 -9.98
N ASN A 23 -12.20 5.23 -10.17
CA ASN A 23 -11.30 6.23 -10.76
C ASN A 23 -11.46 7.64 -10.14
N LEU A 24 -11.64 7.71 -8.82
CA LEU A 24 -11.86 8.98 -8.14
C LEU A 24 -10.57 9.83 -8.11
N PRO A 25 -10.70 11.17 -8.14
CA PRO A 25 -9.65 12.07 -7.67
C PRO A 25 -9.20 11.72 -6.24
N LEU A 26 -7.96 12.09 -5.86
CA LEU A 26 -7.38 11.66 -4.59
C LEU A 26 -8.11 12.23 -3.36
N ASP A 27 -8.50 13.50 -3.43
CA ASP A 27 -9.31 14.17 -2.42
C ASP A 27 -10.67 13.48 -2.24
N GLU A 28 -11.39 13.23 -3.34
CA GLU A 28 -12.67 12.51 -3.31
C GLU A 28 -12.52 11.08 -2.77
N ALA A 29 -11.47 10.36 -3.18
CA ALA A 29 -11.19 9.01 -2.68
C ALA A 29 -10.90 8.98 -1.17
N ILE A 30 -10.21 10.00 -0.64
CA ILE A 30 -9.93 10.12 0.80
C ILE A 30 -11.19 10.49 1.58
N ASP A 31 -12.03 11.38 1.06
CA ASP A 31 -13.32 11.71 1.66
C ASP A 31 -14.22 10.48 1.77
N ASP A 32 -14.34 9.70 0.69
CA ASP A 32 -15.09 8.44 0.68
C ASP A 32 -14.50 7.42 1.67
N TYR A 33 -13.18 7.29 1.70
CA TYR A 33 -12.50 6.40 2.65
C TYR A 33 -12.81 6.79 4.11
N ILE A 34 -12.78 8.09 4.44
CA ILE A 34 -13.13 8.61 5.77
C ILE A 34 -14.60 8.34 6.11
N ILE A 35 -15.52 8.50 5.15
CA ILE A 35 -16.94 8.17 5.34
C ILE A 35 -17.08 6.68 5.71
N HIS A 36 -16.35 5.79 5.02
CA HIS A 36 -16.38 4.36 5.31
C HIS A 36 -15.74 3.99 6.66
N LEU A 37 -14.67 4.68 7.06
CA LEU A 37 -14.04 4.52 8.38
C LEU A 37 -14.97 4.92 9.53
N LYS A 38 -15.90 5.86 9.30
CA LYS A 38 -16.90 6.30 10.28
C LYS A 38 -18.22 5.51 10.21
N GLY A 39 -18.34 4.58 9.26
CA GLY A 39 -19.54 3.78 9.05
C GLY A 39 -19.64 2.55 9.96
N GLU A 40 -20.81 1.91 9.99
CA GLU A 40 -21.10 0.71 10.81
C GLU A 40 -20.24 -0.50 10.43
N ASN A 41 -19.74 -0.57 9.19
CA ASN A 41 -18.93 -1.66 8.66
C ASN A 41 -17.42 -1.35 8.63
N SER A 42 -16.99 -0.28 9.29
CA SER A 42 -15.58 0.16 9.32
C SER A 42 -14.59 -0.92 9.77
N TRP A 43 -15.02 -1.82 10.66
CA TRP A 43 -14.23 -2.95 11.14
C TRP A 43 -13.80 -3.93 10.02
N MET A 44 -14.47 -3.94 8.87
CA MET A 44 -14.10 -4.74 7.70
C MET A 44 -13.08 -4.04 6.80
N LEU A 45 -12.94 -2.73 6.94
CA LEU A 45 -12.11 -1.88 6.09
C LEU A 45 -10.66 -1.95 6.56
N GLY A 46 -9.76 -2.13 5.60
CA GLY A 46 -8.32 -2.14 5.77
C GLY A 46 -7.71 -0.80 5.36
N ARG A 47 -6.59 -0.87 4.65
CA ARG A 47 -5.75 0.28 4.28
C ARG A 47 -6.28 0.99 3.04
N PHE A 48 -5.82 2.22 2.82
CA PHE A 48 -6.00 2.92 1.55
C PHE A 48 -4.88 2.54 0.57
N ILE A 49 -5.24 2.13 -0.66
CA ILE A 49 -4.26 1.77 -1.70
C ILE A 49 -3.84 3.02 -2.46
N ILE A 50 -2.52 3.28 -2.53
CA ILE A 50 -1.97 4.44 -3.24
C ILE A 50 -0.68 4.10 -3.99
N PRO A 51 -0.46 4.64 -5.22
CA PRO A 51 0.85 4.55 -5.87
C PRO A 51 1.92 5.30 -5.07
N VAL A 52 3.13 4.73 -4.97
CA VAL A 52 4.27 5.36 -4.30
C VAL A 52 4.56 6.78 -4.82
N ALA A 53 4.33 7.01 -6.11
CA ALA A 53 4.52 8.31 -6.76
C ALA A 53 3.57 9.40 -6.24
N LYS A 54 2.41 9.03 -5.67
CA LYS A 54 1.38 9.93 -5.19
C LYS A 54 1.43 10.18 -3.67
N LEU A 55 2.38 9.60 -2.93
CA LEU A 55 2.44 9.74 -1.47
C LEU A 55 2.46 11.21 -1.02
N ASN A 56 3.23 12.07 -1.69
CA ASN A 56 3.29 13.49 -1.33
C ASN A 56 1.98 14.25 -1.61
N GLU A 57 1.12 13.74 -2.48
CA GLU A 57 -0.20 14.35 -2.74
C GLU A 57 -1.15 14.18 -1.53
N LEU A 58 -0.88 13.24 -0.63
CA LEU A 58 -1.62 13.06 0.63
C LEU A 58 -1.27 14.10 1.69
N ASP A 59 -0.15 14.81 1.57
CA ASP A 59 0.31 15.79 2.58
C ASP A 59 -0.78 16.75 3.09
N PRO A 60 -1.56 17.43 2.22
CA PRO A 60 -2.62 18.32 2.68
C PRO A 60 -3.83 17.59 3.29
N LEU A 61 -3.95 16.28 3.07
CA LEU A 61 -5.08 15.45 3.50
C LEU A 61 -4.80 14.72 4.82
N ILE A 62 -3.54 14.54 5.21
CA ILE A 62 -3.16 13.91 6.50
C ILE A 62 -3.89 14.51 7.71
N PRO A 63 -4.08 15.84 7.84
CA PRO A 63 -4.80 16.41 8.99
C PRO A 63 -6.26 15.93 9.13
N LEU A 64 -6.89 15.42 8.06
CA LEU A 64 -8.27 14.90 8.12
C LEU A 64 -8.40 13.64 8.98
N PHE A 65 -7.28 12.99 9.30
CA PHE A 65 -7.22 11.75 10.08
C PHE A 65 -6.94 11.97 11.58
N ASP A 66 -6.75 13.22 12.03
CA ASP A 66 -6.37 13.53 13.42
C ASP A 66 -7.39 13.01 14.46
N GLU A 67 -8.68 12.89 14.11
CA GLU A 67 -9.74 12.33 14.97
C GLU A 67 -10.05 10.83 14.71
N ILE A 68 -9.41 10.23 13.70
CA ILE A 68 -9.66 8.86 13.26
C ILE A 68 -8.55 7.93 13.74
N GLY A 69 -7.30 8.36 13.60
CA GLY A 69 -6.10 7.54 13.84
C GLY A 69 -5.13 7.64 12.67
N PRO A 70 -4.01 6.89 12.71
CA PRO A 70 -3.04 6.90 11.63
C PRO A 70 -3.65 6.43 10.31
N LEU A 71 -3.27 7.08 9.20
CA LEU A 71 -3.64 6.64 7.86
C LEU A 71 -2.84 5.40 7.48
N GLY A 72 -3.51 4.24 7.50
CA GLY A 72 -2.98 2.97 7.01
C GLY A 72 -2.93 2.91 5.49
N LEU A 73 -1.77 2.55 4.93
CA LEU A 73 -1.50 2.57 3.49
C LEU A 73 -0.97 1.22 2.99
N THR A 74 -1.51 0.81 1.85
CA THR A 74 -0.92 -0.19 0.95
C THR A 74 -0.31 0.58 -0.22
N VAL A 75 1.00 0.48 -0.39
CA VAL A 75 1.73 1.25 -1.42
C VAL A 75 1.98 0.39 -2.65
N LEU A 76 1.51 0.85 -3.81
CA LEU A 76 1.86 0.28 -5.10
C LEU A 76 3.22 0.82 -5.55
N GLY A 77 4.21 -0.07 -5.55
CA GLY A 77 5.56 0.18 -6.03
C GLY A 77 5.67 0.22 -7.54
N SER A 78 6.80 0.75 -8.00
CA SER A 78 7.08 1.05 -9.40
C SER A 78 7.35 -0.19 -10.26
N GLY A 79 7.66 -1.34 -9.64
CA GLY A 79 8.03 -2.59 -10.32
C GLY A 79 9.34 -2.47 -11.11
N GLY A 80 9.49 -3.22 -12.21
CA GLY A 80 10.64 -3.13 -13.13
C GLY A 80 10.44 -4.07 -14.31
N LYS A 81 11.15 -3.88 -15.43
CA LYS A 81 11.10 -4.78 -16.61
C LYS A 81 12.33 -5.66 -16.76
N SER A 82 13.32 -5.45 -15.90
CA SER A 82 14.50 -6.28 -15.77
C SER A 82 14.82 -6.47 -14.29
N ASN A 83 15.64 -7.47 -13.98
CA ASN A 83 16.07 -7.76 -12.62
C ASN A 83 16.75 -6.57 -11.94
N ASP A 84 17.68 -5.90 -12.65
CA ASP A 84 18.43 -4.77 -12.11
C ASP A 84 17.53 -3.53 -11.92
N GLU A 85 16.66 -3.26 -12.89
CA GLU A 85 15.69 -2.16 -12.80
C GLU A 85 14.73 -2.36 -11.63
N TYR A 86 14.22 -3.59 -11.48
CA TYR A 86 13.32 -3.95 -10.39
C TYR A 86 13.96 -3.76 -9.02
N LEU A 87 15.19 -4.25 -8.82
CA LEU A 87 15.87 -4.11 -7.53
C LEU A 87 16.21 -2.64 -7.23
N SER A 88 16.61 -1.85 -8.24
CA SER A 88 16.82 -0.41 -8.09
C SER A 88 15.54 0.30 -7.65
N LYS A 89 14.43 0.04 -8.34
CA LYS A 89 13.14 0.67 -8.07
C LYS A 89 12.57 0.28 -6.71
N VAL A 90 12.68 -0.98 -6.30
CA VAL A 90 12.32 -1.40 -4.94
C VAL A 90 13.10 -0.60 -3.91
N SER A 91 14.40 -0.43 -4.10
CA SER A 91 15.25 0.35 -3.18
C SER A 91 14.86 1.84 -3.14
N GLU A 92 14.58 2.44 -4.30
CA GLU A 92 14.11 3.83 -4.41
C GLU A 92 12.74 4.03 -3.74
N ASP A 93 11.83 3.08 -3.94
CA ASP A 93 10.48 3.15 -3.37
C ASP A 93 10.51 2.95 -1.85
N ILE A 94 11.36 2.06 -1.32
CA ILE A 94 11.62 1.95 0.12
C ILE A 94 12.15 3.27 0.68
N ALA A 95 13.09 3.94 -0.02
CA ALA A 95 13.62 5.22 0.41
C ALA A 95 12.51 6.29 0.48
N LYS A 96 11.61 6.34 -0.50
CA LYS A 96 10.44 7.23 -0.48
C LYS A 96 9.49 6.89 0.68
N ILE A 97 9.18 5.61 0.89
CA ILE A 97 8.30 5.13 1.97
C ILE A 97 8.87 5.54 3.33
N ASN A 98 10.16 5.26 3.59
CA ASN A 98 10.80 5.59 4.86
C ASN A 98 10.92 7.10 5.07
N GLY A 99 11.21 7.86 4.01
CA GLY A 99 11.17 9.32 4.05
C GLY A 99 9.78 9.83 4.42
N TYR A 100 8.73 9.24 3.86
CA TYR A 100 7.34 9.62 4.14
C TYR A 100 6.89 9.25 5.56
N ARG A 101 7.20 8.03 6.04
CA ARG A 101 6.99 7.61 7.43
C ARG A 101 7.67 8.58 8.41
N SER A 102 8.94 8.93 8.14
CA SER A 102 9.72 9.85 8.99
C SER A 102 9.14 11.26 9.00
N LYS A 103 8.69 11.75 7.85
CA LYS A 103 8.10 13.09 7.69
C LYS A 103 6.81 13.26 8.50
N HIS A 104 5.96 12.23 8.56
CA HIS A 104 4.61 12.33 9.15
C HIS A 104 4.50 11.70 10.55
N GLY A 105 5.59 11.20 11.13
CA GLY A 105 5.74 11.01 12.57
C GLY A 105 4.62 10.22 13.26
N GLY A 106 4.29 9.03 12.74
CA GLY A 106 3.25 8.16 13.30
C GLY A 106 1.82 8.50 12.88
N LYS A 107 1.61 9.55 12.07
CA LYS A 107 0.30 9.82 11.44
C LYS A 107 0.00 8.94 10.23
N VAL A 108 1.00 8.19 9.74
CA VAL A 108 0.88 7.31 8.58
C VAL A 108 1.53 5.97 8.90
N GLU A 109 0.85 4.89 8.50
CA GLU A 109 1.30 3.51 8.67
C GLU A 109 1.34 2.86 7.29
N ILE A 110 2.53 2.79 6.69
CA ILE A 110 2.73 2.07 5.44
C ILE A 110 3.21 0.68 5.82
N GLU A 111 2.40 -0.37 5.66
CA GLU A 111 2.78 -1.74 6.07
C GLU A 111 2.90 -2.71 4.90
N VAL A 112 2.19 -2.44 3.81
CA VAL A 112 2.12 -3.31 2.64
C VAL A 112 2.74 -2.61 1.43
N TYR A 113 3.58 -3.34 0.72
CA TYR A 113 4.16 -2.95 -0.55
C TYR A 113 3.78 -3.96 -1.64
N GLU A 114 3.19 -3.49 -2.73
CA GLU A 114 2.80 -4.35 -3.85
C GLU A 114 3.43 -3.87 -5.14
N CYS A 115 3.96 -4.76 -5.96
CA CYS A 115 4.45 -4.39 -7.28
C CYS A 115 4.44 -5.55 -8.27
N LYS A 116 4.68 -5.26 -9.55
CA LYS A 116 4.86 -6.30 -10.57
C LYS A 116 6.26 -6.91 -10.49
N LEU A 117 6.36 -8.22 -10.66
CA LEU A 117 7.65 -8.90 -10.85
C LEU A 117 8.34 -8.41 -12.13
N PRO A 118 9.68 -8.51 -12.22
CA PRO A 118 10.42 -8.12 -13.43
C PRO A 118 10.14 -9.02 -14.63
N SER A 119 9.70 -10.25 -14.39
CA SER A 119 9.29 -11.24 -15.38
C SER A 119 8.49 -12.35 -14.70
N ASN A 120 7.97 -13.32 -15.46
CA ASN A 120 7.33 -14.52 -14.89
C ASN A 120 8.31 -15.50 -14.26
N SER A 121 9.62 -15.27 -14.39
CA SER A 121 10.67 -16.14 -13.87
C SER A 121 11.88 -15.31 -13.42
N PRO A 122 11.70 -14.44 -12.39
CA PRO A 122 12.81 -13.68 -11.83
C PRO A 122 13.87 -14.63 -11.26
N SER A 123 15.13 -14.21 -11.25
CA SER A 123 16.17 -15.06 -10.66
C SER A 123 16.00 -15.13 -9.15
N ARG A 124 16.34 -16.28 -8.56
CA ARG A 124 16.29 -16.49 -7.11
C ARG A 124 17.08 -15.44 -6.34
N GLU A 125 18.28 -15.11 -6.81
CA GLU A 125 19.15 -14.10 -6.18
C GLU A 125 18.47 -12.73 -6.09
N ILE A 126 17.74 -12.33 -7.13
CA ILE A 126 17.07 -11.02 -7.19
C ILE A 126 15.89 -11.00 -6.23
N MET A 127 15.11 -12.08 -6.19
CA MET A 127 14.00 -12.20 -5.26
C MET A 127 14.47 -12.23 -3.81
N GLU A 128 15.55 -12.94 -3.49
CA GLU A 128 16.14 -12.95 -2.15
C GLU A 128 16.59 -11.55 -1.72
N LYS A 129 17.27 -10.79 -2.60
CA LYS A 129 17.68 -9.41 -2.30
C LYS A 129 16.48 -8.50 -2.07
N ALA A 130 15.48 -8.53 -2.95
CA ALA A 130 14.29 -7.69 -2.82
C ALA A 130 13.47 -8.01 -1.57
N THR A 131 13.25 -9.30 -1.27
CA THR A 131 12.54 -9.74 -0.07
C THR A 131 13.27 -9.34 1.20
N ASN A 132 14.59 -9.51 1.27
CA ASN A 132 15.36 -9.07 2.44
C ASN A 132 15.24 -7.56 2.65
N LEU A 133 15.39 -6.75 1.58
CA LEU A 133 15.23 -5.30 1.66
C LEU A 133 13.84 -4.89 2.17
N LEU A 134 12.77 -5.51 1.66
CA LEU A 134 11.41 -5.18 2.08
C LEU A 134 11.15 -5.59 3.54
N ASN A 135 11.59 -6.79 3.93
CA ASN A 135 11.43 -7.30 5.30
C ASN A 135 12.23 -6.48 6.32
N ASP A 136 13.47 -6.12 6.00
CA ASP A 136 14.33 -5.27 6.86
C ASP A 136 13.72 -3.88 7.09
N ASN A 137 12.81 -3.46 6.20
CA ASN A 137 12.06 -2.20 6.31
C ASN A 137 10.63 -2.37 6.83
N GLY A 138 10.30 -3.55 7.37
CA GLY A 138 9.01 -3.85 7.98
C GLY A 138 7.85 -3.78 6.99
N LEU A 139 8.07 -4.19 5.73
CA LEU A 139 7.04 -4.21 4.70
C LEU A 139 6.64 -5.65 4.38
N SER A 140 5.37 -5.97 4.62
CA SER A 140 4.75 -7.13 4.00
C SER A 140 4.65 -6.88 2.49
N HIS A 141 4.89 -7.89 1.66
CA HIS A 141 4.98 -7.65 0.23
C HIS A 141 4.27 -8.69 -0.64
N TYR A 142 3.59 -8.19 -1.68
CA TYR A 142 2.92 -9.01 -2.69
C TYR A 142 3.43 -8.65 -4.07
N HIS A 143 3.57 -9.65 -4.94
CA HIS A 143 4.12 -9.45 -6.26
C HIS A 143 3.21 -10.05 -7.32
N GLU A 144 2.81 -9.23 -8.29
CA GLU A 144 1.99 -9.64 -9.43
C GLU A 144 2.88 -10.29 -10.49
N PHE A 145 2.44 -11.44 -11.01
CA PHE A 145 3.03 -12.03 -12.23
C PHE A 145 2.60 -11.20 -13.45
N PRO A 146 3.55 -10.68 -14.25
CA PRO A 146 3.23 -9.83 -15.41
C PRO A 146 2.30 -10.47 -16.42
N GLU A 147 2.42 -11.77 -16.62
CA GLU A 147 1.55 -12.58 -17.47
C GLU A 147 1.23 -13.89 -16.76
N LEU A 148 0.14 -14.56 -17.15
CA LEU A 148 -0.16 -15.90 -16.64
C LEU A 148 0.94 -16.87 -17.09
N PRO A 149 1.49 -17.69 -16.18
CA PRO A 149 2.47 -18.71 -16.53
C PRO A 149 1.88 -19.82 -17.42
#